data_AF-A0A1E3LHT3-F1
#
_entry.id   AF-A0A1E3LHT3-F1
#
_cell.length_a   1.000
_cell.length_b   1.000
_cell.length_c   1.000
_cell.angle_alpha   90.00
_cell.angle_beta   90.00
_cell.angle_gamma   90.00
#
_symmetry.space_group_name_H-M   'P 1'
#
loop_
_entity.id
_entity.type
_entity.pdbx_description
1 polymer ?
#
loop_
_entity_poly.entity_id
_entity_poly.type
_entity_poly.pdbx_seq_one_letter_code
_entity_poly.pdbx_strand_id
1 'polypeptide(L)'
;MITNLPTSTDYYTSGKELFNFAWETTASLLVEIDESYCGDDEQLKSEISEAYWAAAKRTLTTALTVMQQGVELIIKGRIAEVSPYLLISDAPSQWPSPYSGPIDFERFRTIDAQDLIRVHDTFSETKFGAKFVEKFHDLRVQRNTVLHSAAKSVSVTVAEVIDSVLYMHKSLFPDESWFKVRREFLRNAPSAQLGSDEFVTNTTCWEASFALKLLGRSQVESYLRVDKKQHLYLCPECLSDANMDGGFEHKLAALQPKGPQTTSLYCPVCDKSHSVTRKDCVDPECLGNVVTSDGNQCLTCAAWQPYDEE
;
A
#
# COMPACT_ATOMS: atom_id res chain seq x y z
N MET A 1 -29.05 26.18 10.06
CA MET A 1 -28.89 24.79 9.58
C MET A 1 -27.49 24.67 9.00
N ILE A 2 -26.74 23.63 9.36
CA ILE A 2 -25.41 23.38 8.80
C ILE A 2 -25.58 22.55 7.53
N THR A 3 -24.90 22.93 6.45
CA THR A 3 -24.94 22.26 5.13
C THR A 3 -23.58 21.66 4.78
N ASN A 4 -23.54 20.77 3.78
CA ASN A 4 -22.32 20.12 3.30
C ASN A 4 -21.54 19.43 4.42
N LEU A 5 -22.25 18.68 5.27
CA LEU A 5 -21.62 17.87 6.31
C LEU A 5 -20.77 16.79 5.64
N PRO A 6 -19.47 16.70 5.99
CA PRO A 6 -18.62 15.66 5.44
C PRO A 6 -19.09 14.31 5.95
N THR A 7 -19.07 13.32 5.07
CA THR A 7 -19.32 11.92 5.41
C THR A 7 -18.01 11.22 5.75
N SER A 8 -18.10 10.06 6.41
CA SER A 8 -16.94 9.20 6.63
C SER A 8 -16.29 8.76 5.32
N THR A 9 -17.12 8.48 4.30
CA THR A 9 -16.67 8.10 2.95
C THR A 9 -15.82 9.18 2.29
N ASP A 10 -16.18 10.47 2.44
CA ASP A 10 -15.40 11.57 1.87
C ASP A 10 -13.97 11.57 2.45
N TYR A 11 -13.87 11.45 3.76
CA TYR A 11 -12.58 11.37 4.47
C TYR A 11 -11.78 10.11 4.13
N TYR A 12 -12.42 8.95 4.04
CA TYR A 12 -11.75 7.70 3.68
C TYR A 12 -11.21 7.72 2.26
N THR A 13 -11.99 8.27 1.32
CA THR A 13 -11.59 8.39 -0.09
C THR A 13 -10.35 9.27 -0.19
N SER A 14 -10.41 10.51 0.31
CA SER A 14 -9.26 11.42 0.29
C SER A 14 -8.07 10.88 1.08
N GLY A 15 -8.30 10.20 2.21
CA GLY A 15 -7.23 9.58 2.98
C GLY A 15 -6.49 8.48 2.22
N LYS A 16 -7.23 7.58 1.54
CA LYS A 16 -6.66 6.51 0.71
C LYS A 16 -5.97 7.07 -0.54
N GLU A 17 -6.45 8.17 -1.12
CA GLU A 17 -5.76 8.88 -2.20
C GLU A 17 -4.38 9.39 -1.75
N LEU A 18 -4.28 9.98 -0.57
CA LEU A 18 -2.98 10.45 -0.03
C LEU A 18 -2.02 9.28 0.27
N PHE A 19 -2.54 8.12 0.69
CA PHE A 19 -1.72 6.91 0.81
C PHE A 19 -1.18 6.46 -0.55
N ASN A 20 -2.03 6.43 -1.57
CA ASN A 20 -1.63 6.08 -2.92
C ASN A 20 -0.61 7.08 -3.49
N PHE A 21 -0.77 8.37 -3.22
CA PHE A 21 0.20 9.39 -3.64
C PHE A 21 1.57 9.17 -2.98
N ALA A 22 1.60 8.93 -1.67
CA ALA A 22 2.84 8.66 -0.95
C ALA A 22 3.52 7.38 -1.45
N TRP A 23 2.73 6.35 -1.71
CA TRP A 23 3.20 5.09 -2.26
C TRP A 23 3.75 5.26 -3.67
N GLU A 24 2.98 5.82 -4.60
CA GLU A 24 3.39 6.12 -5.98
C GLU A 24 4.72 6.87 -6.00
N THR A 25 4.79 7.99 -5.27
CA THR A 25 6.01 8.82 -5.17
C THR A 25 7.23 8.02 -4.73
N THR A 26 7.03 7.04 -3.85
CA THR A 26 8.11 6.19 -3.33
C THR A 26 8.44 5.03 -4.28
N ALA A 27 7.41 4.43 -4.88
CA ALA A 27 7.50 3.32 -5.81
C ALA A 27 8.17 3.76 -7.12
N SER A 28 7.85 4.94 -7.65
CA SER A 28 8.51 5.48 -8.85
C SER A 28 10.02 5.58 -8.65
N LEU A 29 10.49 6.01 -7.48
CA LEU A 29 11.93 6.05 -7.19
C LEU A 29 12.59 4.66 -7.22
N LEU A 30 11.85 3.64 -6.76
CA LEU A 30 12.32 2.26 -6.79
C LEU A 30 12.34 1.70 -8.21
N VAL A 31 11.32 1.99 -9.00
CA VAL A 31 11.26 1.60 -10.42
C VAL A 31 12.38 2.27 -11.21
N GLU A 32 12.54 3.59 -11.07
CA GLU A 32 13.60 4.36 -11.74
C GLU A 32 14.98 3.77 -11.50
N ILE A 33 15.33 3.48 -10.24
CA ILE A 33 16.65 2.91 -9.93
C ILE A 33 16.79 1.47 -10.43
N ASP A 34 15.73 0.66 -10.35
CA ASP A 34 15.70 -0.73 -10.83
C ASP A 34 15.87 -0.82 -12.36
N GLU A 35 15.25 0.11 -13.10
CA GLU A 35 15.42 0.23 -14.56
C GLU A 35 16.77 0.83 -14.96
N SER A 36 17.34 1.69 -14.11
CA SER A 36 18.60 2.38 -14.41
C SER A 36 19.86 1.51 -14.30
N TYR A 37 19.75 0.28 -13.81
CA TYR A 37 20.89 -0.64 -13.64
C TYR A 37 21.51 -1.01 -15.01
N CYS A 38 22.38 -0.13 -15.50
CA CYS A 38 23.18 -0.29 -16.71
C CYS A 38 24.60 -0.76 -16.32
N GLY A 39 24.91 -2.05 -16.50
CA GLY A 39 26.29 -2.58 -16.49
C GLY A 39 26.70 -3.36 -15.24
N ASP A 40 27.90 -3.95 -15.24
CA ASP A 40 28.40 -4.87 -14.21
C ASP A 40 29.32 -4.22 -13.14
N ASP A 41 29.57 -2.92 -13.22
CA ASP A 41 30.47 -2.23 -12.29
C ASP A 41 29.81 -1.98 -10.92
N GLU A 42 30.21 -2.77 -9.92
CA GLU A 42 29.66 -2.73 -8.56
C GLU A 42 30.00 -1.45 -7.79
N GLN A 43 31.15 -0.83 -8.08
CA GLN A 43 31.58 0.39 -7.41
C GLN A 43 30.83 1.61 -7.94
N LEU A 44 30.72 1.72 -9.27
CA LEU A 44 29.92 2.77 -9.92
C LEU A 44 28.44 2.68 -9.51
N LYS A 45 27.90 1.46 -9.37
CA LYS A 45 26.54 1.23 -8.84
C LYS A 45 26.35 1.79 -7.43
N SER A 46 27.31 1.54 -6.53
CA SER A 46 27.24 2.02 -5.15
C SER A 46 27.23 3.55 -5.10
N GLU A 47 28.13 4.21 -5.85
CA GLU A 47 28.25 5.67 -5.86
C GLU A 47 27.00 6.36 -6.46
N ILE A 48 26.48 5.84 -7.58
CA ILE A 48 25.24 6.35 -8.19
C ILE A 48 24.05 6.17 -7.24
N SER A 49 23.98 5.02 -6.54
CA SER A 49 22.90 4.74 -5.58
C SER A 49 22.90 5.74 -4.41
N GLU A 50 24.07 6.03 -3.82
CA GLU A 50 24.16 6.99 -2.72
C GLU A 50 23.75 8.41 -3.14
N ALA A 51 24.24 8.88 -4.28
CA ALA A 51 23.89 10.20 -4.81
C ALA A 51 22.39 10.31 -5.15
N TYR A 52 21.83 9.24 -5.72
CA TYR A 52 20.40 9.14 -6.03
C TYR A 52 19.54 9.25 -4.76
N TRP A 53 19.84 8.45 -3.73
CA TRP A 53 19.08 8.48 -2.47
C TRP A 53 19.26 9.80 -1.71
N ALA A 54 20.44 10.42 -1.79
CA ALA A 54 20.66 11.75 -1.24
C ALA A 54 19.76 12.81 -1.92
N ALA A 55 19.59 12.73 -3.24
CA ALA A 55 18.69 13.61 -3.99
C ALA A 55 17.20 13.30 -3.68
N ALA A 56 16.85 12.03 -3.52
CA ALA A 56 15.47 11.58 -3.24
C ALA A 56 14.99 11.87 -1.81
N LYS A 57 15.88 12.23 -0.88
CA LYS A 57 15.57 12.45 0.54
C LYS A 57 14.38 13.40 0.78
N ARG A 58 14.30 14.51 0.03
CA ARG A 58 13.20 15.47 0.14
C ARG A 58 11.88 14.90 -0.36
N THR A 59 11.94 14.12 -1.44
CA THR A 59 10.79 13.40 -2.01
C THR A 59 10.23 12.40 -1.01
N LEU A 60 11.08 11.56 -0.41
CA LEU A 60 10.67 10.59 0.62
C LEU A 60 10.08 11.26 1.86
N THR A 61 10.67 12.36 2.30
CA THR A 61 10.17 13.14 3.44
C THR A 61 8.78 13.73 3.15
N THR A 62 8.56 14.17 1.91
CA THR A 62 7.26 14.68 1.46
C THR A 62 6.23 13.55 1.40
N ALA A 63 6.60 12.39 0.83
CA ALA A 63 5.75 11.21 0.78
C ALA A 63 5.28 10.79 2.19
N LEU A 64 6.19 10.73 3.17
CA LEU A 64 5.83 10.40 4.55
C LEU A 64 4.85 11.41 5.17
N THR A 65 5.07 12.70 4.92
CA THR A 65 4.19 13.78 5.40
C THR A 65 2.79 13.67 4.79
N VAL A 66 2.71 13.39 3.49
CA VAL A 66 1.43 13.20 2.78
C VAL A 66 0.69 11.97 3.31
N MET A 67 1.38 10.85 3.53
CA MET A 67 0.79 9.67 4.14
C MET A 67 0.21 9.98 5.53
N GLN A 68 0.93 10.73 6.37
CA GLN A 68 0.39 11.13 7.68
C GLN A 68 -0.87 11.99 7.55
N GLN A 69 -0.90 12.93 6.60
CA GLN A 69 -2.12 13.69 6.33
C GLN A 69 -3.29 12.78 5.94
N GLY A 70 -3.02 11.71 5.19
CA GLY A 70 -3.99 10.65 4.91
C GLY A 70 -4.50 9.95 6.17
N VAL A 71 -3.61 9.62 7.12
CA VAL A 71 -3.99 9.00 8.41
C VAL A 71 -4.92 9.93 9.19
N GLU A 72 -4.61 11.22 9.23
CA GLU A 72 -5.45 12.22 9.91
C GLU A 72 -6.85 12.30 9.29
N LEU A 73 -6.95 12.31 7.96
CA LEU A 73 -8.25 12.29 7.28
C LEU A 73 -9.02 11.02 7.61
N ILE A 74 -8.39 9.84 7.59
CA ILE A 74 -9.06 8.58 7.91
C ILE A 74 -9.57 8.57 9.36
N ILE A 75 -8.78 9.05 10.33
CA ILE A 75 -9.26 9.15 11.72
C ILE A 75 -10.45 10.11 11.83
N LYS A 76 -10.42 11.25 11.11
CA LYS A 76 -11.58 12.14 11.01
C LYS A 76 -12.81 11.44 10.41
N GLY A 77 -12.61 10.58 9.42
CA GLY A 77 -13.66 9.73 8.85
C GLY A 77 -14.33 8.84 9.90
N ARG A 78 -13.53 8.15 10.75
CA ARG A 78 -14.06 7.35 11.86
C ARG A 78 -14.83 8.17 12.89
N ILE A 79 -14.37 9.39 13.19
CA ILE A 79 -15.11 10.32 14.07
C ILE A 79 -16.43 10.74 13.40
N ALA A 80 -16.43 11.00 12.10
CA ALA A 80 -17.61 11.38 11.33
C ALA A 80 -18.67 10.26 11.26
N GLU A 81 -18.28 8.98 11.34
CA GLU A 81 -19.23 7.86 11.47
C GLU A 81 -20.06 7.96 12.75
N VAL A 82 -19.46 8.43 13.85
CA VAL A 82 -20.18 8.69 15.10
C VAL A 82 -20.98 9.98 14.97
N SER A 83 -20.30 11.08 14.64
CA SER A 83 -20.95 12.34 14.31
C SER A 83 -19.95 13.33 13.68
N PRO A 84 -20.23 13.91 12.50
CA PRO A 84 -19.35 14.91 11.89
C PRO A 84 -19.22 16.19 12.74
N TYR A 85 -20.18 16.47 13.63
CA TYR A 85 -20.11 17.63 14.53
C TYR A 85 -19.02 17.53 15.59
N LEU A 86 -18.55 16.32 15.93
CA LEU A 86 -17.42 16.11 16.85
C LEU A 86 -16.10 16.62 16.27
N LEU A 87 -16.06 16.91 14.97
CA LEU A 87 -14.90 17.50 14.32
C LEU A 87 -14.81 19.02 14.51
N ILE A 88 -15.85 19.69 15.02
CA ILE A 88 -15.83 21.14 15.28
C ILE A 88 -15.03 21.41 16.56
N SER A 89 -13.99 22.23 16.46
CA SER A 89 -13.07 22.52 17.57
C SER A 89 -13.39 23.81 18.33
N ASP A 90 -13.97 24.79 17.64
CA ASP A 90 -14.21 26.11 18.20
C ASP A 90 -15.37 26.11 19.19
N ALA A 91 -15.29 26.98 20.20
CA ALA A 91 -16.41 27.26 21.09
C ALA A 91 -17.57 27.94 20.32
N PRO A 92 -18.84 27.77 20.74
CA PRO A 92 -19.99 28.36 20.05
C PRO A 92 -19.92 29.88 19.81
N SER A 93 -19.16 30.61 20.64
CA SER A 93 -18.94 32.06 20.48
C SER A 93 -18.09 32.44 19.27
N GLN A 94 -17.33 31.50 18.69
CA GLN A 94 -16.46 31.70 17.53
C GLN A 94 -17.06 31.14 16.24
N TRP A 95 -18.25 30.51 16.31
CA TRP A 95 -18.88 29.94 15.14
C TRP A 95 -19.36 31.02 14.16
N PRO A 96 -19.42 30.72 12.86
CA PRO A 96 -20.07 31.60 11.89
C PRO A 96 -21.49 31.95 12.33
N SER A 97 -21.91 33.19 12.10
CA SER A 97 -23.24 33.68 12.52
C SER A 97 -24.37 32.83 11.91
N PRO A 98 -25.26 32.22 12.72
CA PRO A 98 -26.39 31.45 12.23
C PRO A 98 -27.52 32.33 11.66
N TYR A 99 -27.43 33.65 11.87
CA TYR A 99 -28.44 34.61 11.42
C TYR A 99 -28.23 35.08 9.97
N SER A 100 -27.11 34.71 9.36
CA SER A 100 -26.76 35.06 7.97
C SER A 100 -27.22 34.02 6.94
N GLY A 101 -27.96 32.98 7.35
CA GLY A 101 -28.42 31.88 6.50
C GLY A 101 -27.80 30.53 6.87
N PRO A 102 -27.93 29.50 6.00
CA PRO A 102 -27.25 28.22 6.18
C PRO A 102 -25.73 28.40 6.27
N ILE A 103 -25.08 27.63 7.14
CA ILE A 103 -23.63 27.67 7.34
C ILE A 103 -23.02 26.43 6.71
N ASP A 104 -22.09 26.60 5.80
CA ASP A 104 -21.27 25.51 5.27
C ASP A 104 -20.34 24.95 6.36
N PHE A 105 -20.25 23.63 6.47
CA PHE A 105 -19.38 22.96 7.43
C PHE A 105 -17.91 23.36 7.29
N GLU A 106 -17.43 23.65 6.07
CA GLU A 106 -16.03 24.05 5.83
C GLU A 106 -15.63 25.36 6.54
N ARG A 107 -16.61 26.17 6.96
CA ARG A 107 -16.38 27.41 7.68
C ARG A 107 -16.04 27.20 9.16
N PHE A 108 -16.24 26.00 9.69
CA PHE A 108 -15.88 25.68 11.06
C PHE A 108 -14.42 25.27 11.14
N ARG A 109 -13.71 25.73 12.17
CA ARG A 109 -12.39 25.20 12.48
C ARG A 109 -12.52 23.76 12.94
N THR A 110 -11.80 22.85 12.29
CA THR A 110 -11.82 21.44 12.67
C THR A 110 -10.76 21.09 13.72
N ILE A 111 -10.99 20.01 14.45
CA ILE A 111 -10.07 19.48 15.45
C ILE A 111 -8.67 19.24 14.90
N ASP A 112 -7.68 19.58 15.73
CA ASP A 112 -6.27 19.42 15.46
C ASP A 112 -5.83 17.96 15.55
N ALA A 113 -4.78 17.59 14.80
CA ALA A 113 -4.26 16.22 14.69
C ALA A 113 -3.95 15.56 16.06
N GLN A 114 -3.54 16.37 17.04
CA GLN A 114 -3.17 15.90 18.38
C GLN A 114 -4.37 15.39 19.20
N ASP A 115 -5.57 15.89 18.89
CA ASP A 115 -6.79 15.57 19.64
C ASP A 115 -7.59 14.43 19.00
N LEU A 116 -7.26 14.06 17.75
CA LEU A 116 -7.99 13.06 16.95
C LEU A 116 -8.17 11.73 17.68
N ILE A 117 -7.08 11.14 18.20
CA ILE A 117 -7.13 9.86 18.92
C ILE A 117 -8.02 9.97 20.16
N ARG A 118 -7.86 11.06 20.92
CA ARG A 118 -8.62 11.26 22.16
C ARG A 118 -10.10 11.43 21.88
N VAL A 119 -10.47 12.22 20.88
CA VAL A 119 -11.87 12.40 20.47
C VAL A 119 -12.44 11.07 20.00
N HIS A 120 -11.78 10.39 19.07
CA HIS A 120 -12.20 9.07 18.59
C HIS A 120 -12.41 8.07 19.73
N ASP A 121 -11.40 7.83 20.57
CA ASP A 121 -11.46 6.79 21.62
C ASP A 121 -12.41 7.14 22.78
N THR A 122 -12.87 8.39 22.88
CA THR A 122 -13.88 8.79 23.85
C THR A 122 -15.29 8.41 23.40
N PHE A 123 -15.56 8.49 22.09
CA PHE A 123 -16.91 8.30 21.53
C PHE A 123 -17.08 7.01 20.73
N SER A 124 -15.99 6.36 20.31
CA SER A 124 -16.01 5.10 19.56
C SER A 124 -16.06 3.89 20.50
N GLU A 125 -16.82 2.87 20.11
CA GLU A 125 -16.85 1.58 20.81
C GLU A 125 -15.52 0.83 20.69
N THR A 126 -14.84 0.98 19.55
CA THR A 126 -13.56 0.31 19.27
C THR A 126 -12.43 1.33 19.33
N LYS A 127 -11.63 1.26 20.38
CA LYS A 127 -10.48 2.13 20.59
C LYS A 127 -9.29 1.72 19.75
N PHE A 128 -8.41 2.67 19.45
CA PHE A 128 -7.13 2.35 18.85
C PHE A 128 -6.23 1.56 19.80
N GLY A 129 -5.48 0.61 19.25
CA GLY A 129 -4.46 -0.12 20.02
C GLY A 129 -3.26 0.76 20.37
N ALA A 130 -2.63 0.51 21.52
CA ALA A 130 -1.51 1.34 22.02
C ALA A 130 -0.37 1.53 20.99
N LYS A 131 -0.02 0.47 20.26
CA LYS A 131 1.02 0.53 19.21
C LYS A 131 0.67 1.50 18.07
N PHE A 132 -0.60 1.55 17.67
CA PHE A 132 -1.05 2.48 16.63
C PHE A 132 -0.98 3.93 17.14
N VAL A 133 -1.42 4.17 18.38
CA VAL A 133 -1.39 5.50 19.00
C VAL A 133 0.05 6.02 19.12
N GLU A 134 0.99 5.17 19.55
CA GLU A 134 2.42 5.49 19.61
C GLU A 134 2.97 5.84 18.22
N LYS A 135 2.76 4.96 17.22
CA LYS A 135 3.24 5.21 15.86
C LYS A 135 2.63 6.48 15.24
N PHE A 136 1.34 6.75 15.47
CA PHE A 136 0.68 7.97 15.02
C PHE A 136 1.30 9.21 15.66
N HIS A 137 1.60 9.15 16.96
CA HIS A 137 2.28 10.24 17.66
C HIS A 137 3.68 10.49 17.09
N ASP A 138 4.48 9.44 16.89
CA ASP A 138 5.84 9.53 16.37
C ASP A 138 5.88 10.16 14.98
N LEU A 139 5.01 9.70 14.07
CA LEU A 139 4.88 10.30 12.75
C LEU A 139 4.54 11.79 12.85
N ARG A 140 3.60 12.16 13.72
CA ARG A 140 3.20 13.55 13.91
C ARG A 140 4.34 14.42 14.41
N VAL A 141 5.14 13.92 15.35
CA VAL A 141 6.35 14.62 15.82
C VAL A 141 7.33 14.80 14.66
N GLN A 142 7.58 13.73 13.89
CA GLN A 142 8.47 13.75 12.74
C GLN A 142 8.03 14.77 11.67
N ARG A 143 6.75 14.81 11.30
CA ARG A 143 6.21 15.80 10.36
C ARG A 143 6.39 17.23 10.87
N ASN A 144 6.09 17.47 12.14
CA ASN A 144 6.27 18.81 12.71
C ASN A 144 7.73 19.25 12.64
N THR A 145 8.69 18.35 12.93
CA THR A 145 10.12 18.63 12.75
C THR A 145 10.47 18.94 11.29
N VAL A 146 9.94 18.16 10.34
CA VAL A 146 10.15 18.39 8.90
C VAL A 146 9.63 19.76 8.47
N LEU A 147 8.39 20.09 8.82
CA LEU A 147 7.72 21.34 8.42
C LEU A 147 8.32 22.58 9.08
N HIS A 148 8.72 22.49 10.35
CA HIS A 148 9.24 23.64 11.10
C HIS A 148 10.76 23.83 11.01
N SER A 149 11.53 22.78 10.73
CA SER A 149 13.01 22.82 10.78
C SER A 149 13.68 22.53 9.43
N ALA A 150 12.93 22.61 8.32
CA ALA A 150 13.40 22.34 6.96
C ALA A 150 14.15 20.99 6.82
N ALA A 151 13.79 20.00 7.65
CA ALA A 151 14.25 18.62 7.61
C ALA A 151 15.78 18.39 7.59
N LYS A 152 16.62 19.30 8.10
CA LYS A 152 18.09 19.12 8.06
C LYS A 152 18.58 17.86 8.80
N SER A 153 17.89 17.46 9.87
CA SER A 153 18.25 16.30 10.71
C SER A 153 17.43 15.05 10.44
N VAL A 154 16.32 15.13 9.72
CA VAL A 154 15.42 13.99 9.48
C VAL A 154 15.90 13.26 8.22
N SER A 155 16.20 11.98 8.32
CA SER A 155 16.50 11.12 7.17
C SER A 155 15.41 10.07 7.06
N VAL A 156 14.56 10.22 6.05
CA VAL A 156 13.52 9.23 5.72
C VAL A 156 14.05 8.33 4.62
N THR A 157 13.97 7.03 4.84
CA THR A 157 14.34 5.98 3.89
C THR A 157 13.10 5.45 3.16
N VAL A 158 13.30 4.81 2.01
CA VAL A 158 12.23 4.14 1.26
C VAL A 158 11.52 3.09 2.10
N ALA A 159 12.29 2.26 2.82
CA ALA A 159 11.74 1.19 3.66
C ALA A 159 10.83 1.75 4.76
N GLU A 160 11.17 2.90 5.34
CA GLU A 160 10.33 3.57 6.34
C GLU A 160 9.01 4.08 5.76
N VAL A 161 9.00 4.64 4.54
CA VAL A 161 7.74 5.09 3.91
C VAL A 161 6.86 3.88 3.57
N ILE A 162 7.43 2.85 2.94
CA ILE A 162 6.72 1.62 2.56
C ILE A 162 6.15 0.93 3.80
N ASP A 163 6.95 0.72 4.86
CA ASP A 163 6.47 0.15 6.12
C ASP A 163 5.36 1.01 6.74
N SER A 164 5.52 2.33 6.75
CA SER A 164 4.53 3.21 7.37
C SER A 164 3.19 3.21 6.63
N VAL A 165 3.19 3.22 5.29
CA VAL A 165 1.96 3.08 4.49
C VAL A 165 1.27 1.75 4.79
N LEU A 166 2.01 0.64 4.73
CA LEU A 166 1.44 -0.69 4.95
C LEU A 166 0.94 -0.89 6.38
N TYR A 167 1.73 -0.45 7.37
CA TYR A 167 1.37 -0.52 8.79
C TYR A 167 0.10 0.28 9.07
N MET A 168 0.04 1.54 8.62
CA MET A 168 -1.11 2.41 8.87
C MET A 168 -2.34 1.90 8.14
N HIS A 169 -2.20 1.49 6.88
CA HIS A 169 -3.31 0.91 6.13
C HIS A 169 -3.86 -0.33 6.83
N LYS A 170 -2.99 -1.29 7.20
CA LYS A 170 -3.41 -2.52 7.88
C LYS A 170 -4.06 -2.26 9.23
N SER A 171 -3.59 -1.25 9.96
CA SER A 171 -4.16 -0.88 11.27
C SER A 171 -5.52 -0.19 11.14
N LEU A 172 -5.72 0.58 10.06
CA LEU A 172 -6.94 1.34 9.80
C LEU A 172 -8.00 0.52 9.05
N PHE A 173 -7.57 -0.43 8.22
CA PHE A 173 -8.43 -1.28 7.40
C PHE A 173 -7.91 -2.73 7.47
N PRO A 174 -8.16 -3.44 8.59
CA PRO A 174 -7.58 -4.76 8.84
C PRO A 174 -8.02 -5.83 7.83
N ASP A 175 -9.18 -5.66 7.22
CA ASP A 175 -9.75 -6.62 6.25
C ASP A 175 -9.42 -6.28 4.79
N GLU A 176 -8.70 -5.18 4.54
CA GLU A 176 -8.30 -4.77 3.19
C GLU A 176 -6.83 -5.14 2.90
N SER A 177 -6.58 -5.65 1.68
CA SER A 177 -5.22 -5.74 1.15
C SER A 177 -4.80 -4.43 0.51
N TRP A 178 -3.64 -3.90 0.93
CA TRP A 178 -3.06 -2.69 0.33
C TRP A 178 -2.88 -2.83 -1.19
N PHE A 179 -2.36 -3.96 -1.67
CA PHE A 179 -2.09 -4.13 -3.10
C PHE A 179 -3.37 -4.27 -3.93
N LYS A 180 -4.46 -4.75 -3.32
CA LYS A 180 -5.77 -4.71 -3.97
C LYS A 180 -6.27 -3.26 -4.11
N VAL A 181 -6.18 -2.48 -3.03
CA VAL A 181 -6.54 -1.04 -3.03
C VAL A 181 -5.68 -0.27 -4.02
N ARG A 182 -4.37 -0.53 -4.06
CA ARG A 182 -3.42 0.09 -4.99
C ARG A 182 -3.74 -0.27 -6.45
N ARG A 183 -4.04 -1.53 -6.73
CA ARG A 183 -4.43 -1.99 -8.07
C ARG A 183 -5.71 -1.29 -8.53
N GLU A 184 -6.72 -1.21 -7.67
CA GLU A 184 -7.98 -0.51 -7.97
C GLU A 184 -7.76 0.99 -8.20
N PHE A 185 -6.89 1.63 -7.42
CA PHE A 185 -6.51 3.02 -7.64
C PHE A 185 -5.89 3.25 -9.02
N LEU A 186 -4.93 2.39 -9.42
CA LEU A 186 -4.29 2.48 -10.74
C LEU A 186 -5.27 2.24 -11.90
N ARG A 187 -6.23 1.33 -11.74
CA ARG A 187 -7.30 1.09 -12.74
C ARG A 187 -8.22 2.29 -12.95
N ASN A 188 -8.41 3.08 -11.90
CA ASN A 188 -9.23 4.28 -11.95
C ASN A 188 -8.43 5.53 -12.34
N ALA A 189 -7.12 5.42 -12.54
CA ALA A 189 -6.29 6.54 -12.95
C ALA A 189 -6.60 6.96 -14.40
N PRO A 190 -6.44 8.24 -14.75
CA PRO A 190 -6.66 8.71 -16.12
C PRO A 190 -5.86 7.97 -17.19
N SER A 191 -4.65 7.49 -16.86
CA SER A 191 -3.81 6.69 -17.76
C SER A 191 -4.45 5.36 -18.15
N ALA A 192 -5.21 4.72 -17.25
CA ALA A 192 -5.90 3.47 -17.55
C ALA A 192 -6.93 3.63 -18.68
N GLN A 193 -7.53 4.81 -18.80
CA GLN A 193 -8.44 5.15 -19.91
C GLN A 193 -7.74 5.26 -21.27
N LEU A 194 -6.40 5.31 -21.29
CA LEU A 194 -5.57 5.32 -22.50
C LEU A 194 -5.09 3.91 -22.89
N GLY A 195 -5.65 2.87 -22.30
CA GLY A 195 -5.28 1.48 -22.59
C GLY A 195 -4.15 0.92 -21.73
N SER A 196 -3.74 1.62 -20.66
CA SER A 196 -2.69 1.13 -19.77
C SER A 196 -3.17 0.10 -18.73
N ASP A 197 -4.41 -0.37 -18.80
CA ASP A 197 -4.99 -1.33 -17.82
C ASP A 197 -4.19 -2.65 -17.78
N GLU A 198 -3.65 -3.08 -18.93
CA GLU A 198 -2.81 -4.27 -19.05
C GLU A 198 -1.50 -4.17 -18.22
N PHE A 199 -0.99 -2.95 -18.01
CA PHE A 199 0.22 -2.71 -17.21
C PHE A 199 -0.06 -2.56 -15.72
N VAL A 200 -1.32 -2.35 -15.31
CA VAL A 200 -1.66 -2.14 -13.90
C VAL A 200 -1.26 -3.37 -13.05
N THR A 201 -1.46 -4.57 -13.60
CA THR A 201 -1.05 -5.82 -12.94
C THR A 201 0.47 -5.91 -12.83
N ASN A 202 1.21 -5.62 -13.90
CA ASN A 202 2.67 -5.60 -13.90
C ASN A 202 3.21 -4.62 -12.85
N THR A 203 2.78 -3.35 -12.90
CA THR A 203 3.20 -2.31 -11.95
C THR A 203 2.93 -2.72 -10.51
N THR A 204 1.72 -3.19 -10.20
CA THR A 204 1.38 -3.57 -8.82
C THR A 204 2.21 -4.76 -8.33
N CYS A 205 2.49 -5.73 -9.20
CA CYS A 205 3.35 -6.87 -8.85
C CYS A 205 4.81 -6.45 -8.65
N TRP A 206 5.31 -5.53 -9.48
CA TRP A 206 6.66 -5.00 -9.32
C TRP A 206 6.82 -4.22 -8.01
N GLU A 207 5.85 -3.34 -7.71
CA GLU A 207 5.76 -2.63 -6.43
C GLU A 207 5.72 -3.58 -5.23
N ALA A 208 4.92 -4.64 -5.32
CA ALA A 208 4.85 -5.68 -4.28
C ALA A 208 6.18 -6.42 -4.11
N SER A 209 6.92 -6.63 -5.20
CA SER A 209 8.25 -7.24 -5.16
C SER A 209 9.26 -6.37 -4.39
N PHE A 210 9.18 -5.04 -4.52
CA PHE A 210 10.02 -4.14 -3.73
C PHE A 210 9.67 -4.20 -2.25
N ALA A 211 8.38 -4.17 -1.90
CA ALA A 211 7.95 -4.32 -0.51
C ALA A 211 8.44 -5.65 0.09
N LEU A 212 8.35 -6.74 -0.68
CA LEU A 212 8.89 -8.04 -0.30
C LEU A 212 10.41 -7.98 -0.09
N LYS A 213 11.18 -7.31 -0.95
CA LYS A 213 12.64 -7.19 -0.83
C LYS A 213 13.04 -6.35 0.40
N LEU A 214 12.41 -5.18 0.58
CA LEU A 214 12.78 -4.18 1.60
C LEU A 214 12.39 -4.56 3.03
N LEU A 215 11.25 -5.22 3.22
CA LEU A 215 10.68 -5.42 4.56
C LEU A 215 11.19 -6.68 5.26
N GLY A 216 11.23 -6.64 6.59
CA GLY A 216 11.53 -7.79 7.43
C GLY A 216 10.47 -8.90 7.33
N ARG A 217 10.84 -10.11 7.76
CA ARG A 217 9.94 -11.29 7.68
C ARG A 217 8.60 -11.09 8.38
N SER A 218 8.62 -10.56 9.61
CA SER A 218 7.40 -10.33 10.39
C SER A 218 6.48 -9.28 9.77
N GLN A 219 7.06 -8.24 9.17
CA GLN A 219 6.32 -7.21 8.43
C GLN A 219 5.65 -7.81 7.20
N VAL A 220 6.38 -8.59 6.41
CA VAL A 220 5.82 -9.27 5.23
C VAL A 220 4.70 -10.23 5.62
N GLU A 221 4.91 -11.03 6.66
CA GLU A 221 3.86 -11.95 7.15
C GLU A 221 2.62 -11.19 7.64
N SER A 222 2.80 -10.05 8.30
CA SER A 222 1.71 -9.22 8.80
C SER A 222 0.94 -8.48 7.69
N TYR A 223 1.64 -7.91 6.70
CA TYR A 223 1.04 -7.03 5.69
C TYR A 223 0.61 -7.80 4.44
N LEU A 224 1.45 -8.73 3.99
CA LEU A 224 1.26 -9.48 2.76
C LEU A 224 0.70 -10.89 3.01
N ARG A 225 0.61 -11.35 4.28
CA ARG A 225 0.15 -12.71 4.61
C ARG A 225 0.99 -13.82 3.94
N VAL A 226 2.25 -13.55 3.64
CA VAL A 226 3.19 -14.53 3.07
C VAL A 226 4.44 -14.65 3.95
N ASP A 227 5.03 -15.84 4.01
CA ASP A 227 6.31 -16.06 4.68
C ASP A 227 7.45 -15.98 3.67
N LYS A 228 8.37 -15.02 3.84
CA LYS A 228 9.56 -14.86 2.98
C LYS A 228 10.43 -16.12 2.86
N LYS A 229 10.36 -17.06 3.81
CA LYS A 229 11.17 -18.29 3.79
C LYS A 229 10.60 -19.41 2.92
N GLN A 230 9.34 -19.31 2.53
CA GLN A 230 8.74 -20.33 1.67
C GLN A 230 9.08 -20.06 0.20
N HIS A 231 9.00 -21.09 -0.62
CA HIS A 231 9.06 -20.88 -2.06
C HIS A 231 7.85 -20.06 -2.52
N LEU A 232 8.10 -19.00 -3.27
CA LEU A 232 7.05 -18.16 -3.84
C LEU A 232 6.84 -18.53 -5.30
N TYR A 233 5.60 -18.41 -5.74
CA TYR A 233 5.12 -18.79 -7.06
C TYR A 233 4.52 -17.59 -7.77
N LEU A 234 4.39 -17.71 -9.08
CA LEU A 234 3.56 -16.82 -9.89
C LEU A 234 2.10 -17.02 -9.52
N CYS A 235 1.35 -15.93 -9.42
CA CYS A 235 -0.09 -16.00 -9.25
C CYS A 235 -0.75 -16.27 -10.61
N PRO A 236 -1.62 -17.28 -10.74
CA PRO A 236 -2.26 -17.60 -12.01
C PRO A 236 -3.13 -16.45 -12.53
N GLU A 237 -3.86 -15.76 -11.65
CA GLU A 237 -4.68 -14.61 -12.05
C GLU A 237 -3.83 -13.41 -12.44
N CYS A 238 -2.79 -13.07 -11.66
CA CYS A 238 -1.92 -11.94 -12.01
C CYS A 238 -1.10 -12.22 -13.27
N LEU A 239 -0.72 -13.48 -13.52
CA LEU A 239 -0.02 -13.88 -14.74
C LEU A 239 -0.93 -13.76 -15.96
N SER A 240 -2.20 -14.15 -15.84
CA SER A 240 -3.18 -14.01 -16.92
C SER A 240 -3.57 -12.56 -17.20
N ASP A 241 -3.58 -11.71 -16.17
CA ASP A 241 -3.98 -10.30 -16.26
C ASP A 241 -2.82 -9.36 -16.61
N ALA A 242 -1.59 -9.86 -16.69
CA ALA A 242 -0.41 -9.05 -16.95
C ALA A 242 -0.10 -8.98 -18.44
N ASN A 243 0.49 -7.86 -18.88
CA ASN A 243 1.19 -7.82 -20.15
C ASN A 243 2.44 -8.71 -20.07
N MET A 244 2.59 -9.62 -21.02
CA MET A 244 3.66 -10.62 -21.05
C MET A 244 4.77 -10.30 -22.07
N ASP A 245 4.63 -9.22 -22.86
CA ASP A 245 5.56 -8.89 -23.95
C ASP A 245 6.96 -8.54 -23.42
N GLY A 246 7.02 -7.91 -22.24
CA GLY A 246 8.27 -7.62 -21.52
C GLY A 246 8.70 -8.71 -20.53
N GLY A 247 7.96 -9.82 -20.44
CA GLY A 247 8.12 -10.85 -19.42
C GLY A 247 7.40 -10.53 -18.11
N PHE A 248 7.18 -11.57 -17.30
CA PHE A 248 6.56 -11.46 -15.98
C PHE A 248 7.21 -12.47 -15.02
N GLU A 249 7.95 -11.96 -14.02
CA GLU A 249 8.78 -12.80 -13.15
C GLU A 249 8.48 -12.64 -11.65
N HIS A 250 7.48 -11.83 -11.30
CA HIS A 250 7.18 -11.49 -9.91
C HIS A 250 6.49 -12.63 -9.16
N LYS A 251 7.30 -13.51 -8.56
CA LYS A 251 6.86 -14.59 -7.68
C LYS A 251 6.49 -14.05 -6.30
N LEU A 252 5.19 -13.86 -6.08
CA LEU A 252 4.64 -13.24 -4.87
C LEU A 252 3.65 -14.15 -4.12
N ALA A 253 3.11 -15.15 -4.81
CA ALA A 253 2.08 -16.03 -4.27
C ALA A 253 2.71 -17.18 -3.48
N ALA A 254 1.96 -17.71 -2.52
CA ALA A 254 2.46 -18.74 -1.63
C ALA A 254 1.39 -19.77 -1.24
N LEU A 255 1.85 -20.99 -1.02
CA LEU A 255 0.98 -22.10 -0.62
C LEU A 255 0.48 -21.93 0.81
N GLN A 256 -0.83 -22.08 0.99
CA GLN A 256 -1.49 -21.97 2.30
C GLN A 256 -2.51 -23.10 2.53
N PRO A 257 -2.38 -23.91 3.59
CA PRO A 257 -1.27 -23.93 4.57
C PRO A 257 0.05 -24.38 3.94
N LYS A 258 1.18 -24.16 4.62
CA LYS A 258 2.49 -24.62 4.11
C LYS A 258 2.53 -26.14 4.09
N GLY A 259 2.86 -26.73 2.95
CA GLY A 259 3.02 -28.17 2.83
C GLY A 259 3.23 -28.65 1.40
N PRO A 260 3.82 -29.85 1.21
CA PRO A 260 4.05 -30.43 -0.11
C PRO A 260 2.76 -30.88 -0.81
N GLN A 261 1.70 -31.17 -0.04
CA GLN A 261 0.39 -31.62 -0.54
C GLN A 261 -0.63 -30.48 -0.65
N THR A 262 -0.24 -29.24 -0.32
CA THR A 262 -1.16 -28.10 -0.37
C THR A 262 -1.54 -27.79 -1.82
N THR A 263 -2.83 -27.63 -2.07
CA THR A 263 -3.40 -27.30 -3.40
C THR A 263 -4.05 -25.91 -3.44
N SER A 264 -3.80 -25.08 -2.42
CA SER A 264 -4.28 -23.70 -2.36
C SER A 264 -3.10 -22.73 -2.32
N LEU A 265 -3.11 -21.77 -3.24
CA LEU A 265 -2.07 -20.75 -3.43
C LEU A 265 -2.68 -19.36 -3.22
N TYR A 266 -2.25 -18.66 -2.17
CA TYR A 266 -2.68 -17.30 -1.87
C TYR A 266 -1.75 -16.27 -2.50
N CYS A 267 -2.32 -15.22 -3.12
CA CYS A 267 -1.57 -14.10 -3.68
C CYS A 267 -1.90 -12.78 -2.96
N PRO A 268 -0.88 -12.03 -2.47
CA PRO A 268 -1.11 -10.75 -1.80
C PRO A 268 -1.61 -9.63 -2.73
N VAL A 269 -1.33 -9.72 -4.04
CA VAL A 269 -1.64 -8.66 -5.01
C VAL A 269 -3.11 -8.65 -5.39
N CYS A 270 -3.64 -9.79 -5.84
CA CYS A 270 -5.08 -9.92 -6.13
C CYS A 270 -5.92 -10.22 -4.88
N ASP A 271 -5.28 -10.53 -3.75
CA ASP A 271 -5.92 -10.89 -2.47
C ASP A 271 -6.89 -12.08 -2.59
N LYS A 272 -6.47 -13.11 -3.33
CA LYS A 272 -7.26 -14.32 -3.59
C LYS A 272 -6.43 -15.58 -3.34
N SER A 273 -7.14 -16.66 -3.04
CA SER A 273 -6.60 -18.02 -3.03
C SER A 273 -7.04 -18.75 -4.30
N HIS A 274 -6.10 -19.43 -4.94
CA HIS A 274 -6.29 -20.15 -6.19
C HIS A 274 -6.05 -21.64 -5.97
N SER A 275 -6.88 -22.47 -6.58
CA SER A 275 -6.63 -23.91 -6.64
C SER A 275 -5.45 -24.19 -7.58
N VAL A 276 -4.56 -25.08 -7.18
CA VAL A 276 -3.37 -25.48 -7.95
C VAL A 276 -3.20 -26.98 -7.92
N THR A 277 -2.56 -27.52 -8.96
CA THR A 277 -2.28 -28.95 -9.09
C THR A 277 -0.81 -29.23 -8.80
N ARG A 278 -0.54 -30.37 -8.15
CA ARG A 278 0.83 -30.85 -7.89
C ARG A 278 1.27 -31.79 -9.00
N LYS A 279 1.98 -31.23 -9.97
CA LYS A 279 2.55 -31.93 -11.12
C LYS A 279 3.92 -31.34 -11.39
N ASP A 280 4.92 -32.18 -11.61
CA ASP A 280 6.26 -31.74 -11.96
C ASP A 280 6.23 -31.03 -13.32
N CYS A 281 6.99 -29.93 -13.42
CA CYS A 281 7.11 -29.18 -14.66
C CYS A 281 7.76 -30.04 -15.74
N VAL A 282 7.25 -29.97 -16.97
CA VAL A 282 7.85 -30.68 -18.11
C VAL A 282 9.16 -30.05 -18.59
N ASP A 283 9.41 -28.79 -18.21
CA ASP A 283 10.65 -28.10 -18.54
C ASP A 283 11.80 -28.68 -17.70
N PRO A 284 12.84 -29.28 -18.33
CA PRO A 284 13.93 -29.92 -17.62
C PRO A 284 14.78 -28.95 -16.77
N GLU A 285 14.71 -27.64 -17.04
CA GLU A 285 15.41 -26.62 -16.25
C GLU A 285 14.59 -26.14 -15.05
N CYS A 286 13.31 -26.53 -14.95
CA CYS A 286 12.42 -26.11 -13.89
C CYS A 286 12.13 -27.23 -12.89
N LEU A 287 12.61 -27.07 -11.65
CA LEU A 287 12.30 -27.97 -10.53
C LEU A 287 10.93 -27.71 -9.88
N GLY A 288 10.06 -26.97 -10.57
CA GLY A 288 8.75 -26.58 -10.06
C GLY A 288 7.75 -27.73 -10.11
N ASN A 289 6.90 -27.84 -9.09
CA ASN A 289 5.86 -28.88 -9.01
C ASN A 289 4.45 -28.32 -8.74
N VAL A 290 4.25 -27.04 -9.06
CA VAL A 290 2.98 -26.34 -8.88
C VAL A 290 2.56 -25.78 -10.23
N VAL A 291 1.43 -26.26 -10.72
CA VAL A 291 0.82 -25.83 -11.98
C VAL A 291 -0.58 -25.26 -11.73
N THR A 292 -1.10 -24.51 -12.69
CA THR A 292 -2.49 -24.04 -12.69
C THR A 292 -3.48 -25.19 -12.49
N SER A 293 -4.69 -24.90 -12.02
CA SER A 293 -5.71 -25.93 -11.76
C SER A 293 -6.11 -26.75 -12.99
N ASP A 294 -6.05 -26.15 -14.18
CA ASP A 294 -6.27 -26.81 -15.47
C ASP A 294 -5.04 -27.57 -15.96
N GLY A 295 -3.92 -27.51 -15.22
CA GLY A 295 -2.68 -28.20 -15.54
C GLY A 295 -1.83 -27.54 -16.61
N ASN A 296 -2.28 -26.43 -17.23
CA ASN A 296 -1.72 -25.89 -18.46
C ASN A 296 -0.47 -25.03 -18.29
N GLN A 297 -0.17 -24.53 -17.09
CA GLN A 297 0.95 -23.60 -16.90
C GLN A 297 1.68 -23.81 -15.58
N CYS A 298 3.02 -23.86 -15.64
CA CYS A 298 3.85 -23.94 -14.45
C CYS A 298 3.91 -22.60 -13.73
N LEU A 299 3.57 -22.58 -12.44
CA LEU A 299 3.61 -21.36 -11.62
C LEU A 299 5.02 -21.04 -11.08
N THR A 300 6.04 -21.79 -11.52
CA THR A 300 7.46 -21.53 -11.17
C THR A 300 8.23 -20.90 -12.33
N CYS A 301 8.02 -21.33 -13.58
CA CYS A 301 8.72 -20.79 -14.75
C CYS A 301 7.79 -20.21 -15.82
N ALA A 302 6.48 -20.18 -15.60
CA ALA A 302 5.45 -19.79 -16.58
C ALA A 302 5.37 -20.66 -17.85
N ALA A 303 6.17 -21.72 -17.97
CA ALA A 303 6.15 -22.61 -19.13
C ALA A 303 4.81 -23.33 -19.29
N TRP A 304 4.35 -23.43 -20.53
CA TRP A 304 3.15 -24.17 -20.89
C TRP A 304 3.37 -25.67 -20.70
N GLN A 305 2.36 -26.36 -20.17
CA GLN A 305 2.39 -27.79 -19.91
C GLN A 305 1.45 -28.49 -20.91
N PRO A 306 1.88 -29.60 -21.53
CA PRO A 306 1.02 -30.36 -22.42
C PRO A 306 -0.23 -30.85 -21.70
N TYR A 307 -1.38 -30.77 -22.38
CA TYR A 307 -2.61 -31.42 -21.95
C TYR A 307 -2.33 -32.91 -21.74
N ASP A 308 -2.72 -33.44 -20.59
CA ASP A 308 -2.88 -34.88 -20.46
C ASP A 308 -4.10 -35.26 -21.31
N GLU A 309 -3.89 -35.73 -22.54
CA GLU A 309 -4.92 -36.46 -23.27
C GLU A 309 -5.18 -37.75 -22.47
N GLU A 310 -6.27 -37.78 -21.70
CA GLU A 310 -6.81 -39.01 -21.10
C GLU A 310 -7.33 -39.98 -22.18
#